data_AF-A0AA38R2D5-F1
#
_entry.id   AF-A0AA38R2D5-F1
#
_cell.length_a   1.000
_cell.length_b   1.000
_cell.length_c   1.000
_cell.angle_alpha   90.00
_cell.angle_beta   90.00
_cell.angle_gamma   90.00
#
_symmetry.space_group_name_H-M   'P 1'
#
loop_
_entity.id
_entity.type
_entity.pdbx_description
1 polymer ?
#
loop_
_entity_poly.entity_id
_entity_poly.type
_entity_poly.pdbx_seq_one_letter_code
_entity_poly.pdbx_strand_id
1 'polypeptide(L)'
;MDVVLIDFAGSSLDGSPPSMVAESRFYRPRRRWKDAMTVQDDLFALGSTLYELFKGEMPYPNRTDDEVAQLYHVGSFPAVHQIPIGRIIAKCWSGGYGNATDVLDDFRLQDGPQPVALAGSTDSVFGGLGLVVSLYHALGSWFRVAASIIRNLRSW
;
A
#
# COMPACT_ATOMS: atom_id res chain seq x y z
N MET A 1 11.79 -14.58 -0.01
CA MET A 1 10.66 -14.86 -0.91
C MET A 1 10.50 -13.64 -1.77
N ASP A 2 10.51 -13.85 -3.09
CA ASP A 2 10.23 -12.81 -4.06
C ASP A 2 8.76 -12.89 -4.42
N VAL A 3 8.07 -11.75 -4.41
CA VAL A 3 6.67 -11.65 -4.81
C VAL A 3 6.60 -11.15 -6.23
N VAL A 4 5.96 -11.92 -7.10
CA VAL A 4 5.70 -11.60 -8.50
C VAL A 4 4.25 -11.19 -8.63
N LEU A 5 3.99 -10.07 -9.32
CA LEU A 5 2.62 -9.70 -9.71
C LEU A 5 2.14 -10.70 -10.75
N ILE A 6 1.04 -11.37 -10.45
CA ILE A 6 0.32 -12.24 -11.39
C ILE A 6 -1.10 -11.70 -11.53
N ASP A 7 -1.69 -11.93 -12.70
CA ASP A 7 -2.99 -11.42 -13.16
C ASP A 7 -2.98 -10.01 -13.78
N PHE A 8 -2.76 -9.98 -15.10
CA PHE A 8 -2.86 -8.79 -15.95
C PHE A 8 -4.14 -8.77 -16.80
N ALA A 9 -5.14 -9.60 -16.47
CA ALA A 9 -6.35 -9.72 -17.30
C ALA A 9 -7.16 -8.41 -17.42
N GLY A 10 -6.93 -7.45 -16.52
CA GLY A 10 -7.48 -6.09 -16.57
C GLY A 10 -6.52 -5.00 -17.07
N SER A 11 -5.29 -5.32 -17.49
CA SER A 11 -4.32 -4.33 -17.96
C SER A 11 -4.59 -3.89 -19.40
N SER A 12 -4.28 -2.62 -19.69
CA SER A 12 -4.30 -2.05 -21.03
C SER A 12 -2.91 -2.18 -21.66
N LEU A 13 -2.82 -2.69 -22.89
CA LEU A 13 -1.61 -2.64 -23.71
C LEU A 13 -1.82 -1.63 -24.85
N ASP A 14 -0.86 -0.73 -25.07
CA ASP A 14 -0.88 0.27 -26.15
C ASP A 14 -2.11 1.19 -26.19
N GLY A 15 -2.69 1.49 -25.02
CA GLY A 15 -3.88 2.34 -24.90
C GLY A 15 -5.20 1.65 -25.28
N SER A 16 -5.18 0.33 -25.49
CA SER A 16 -6.40 -0.46 -25.63
C SER A 16 -7.25 -0.38 -24.35
N PRO A 17 -8.58 -0.31 -24.44
CA PRO A 17 -9.40 -0.27 -23.23
C PRO A 17 -9.19 -1.56 -22.41
N PRO A 18 -9.10 -1.47 -21.08
CA PRO A 18 -8.95 -2.64 -20.22
C PRO A 18 -10.17 -3.56 -20.33
N SER A 19 -9.95 -4.87 -20.31
CA SER A 19 -11.00 -5.90 -20.45
C SER A 19 -11.85 -6.06 -19.18
N MET A 20 -11.32 -5.64 -18.03
CA MET A 20 -11.99 -5.69 -16.73
C MET A 20 -11.63 -4.46 -15.90
N VAL A 21 -12.55 -4.03 -15.03
CA VAL A 21 -12.35 -2.90 -14.13
C VAL A 21 -11.99 -3.43 -12.74
N ALA A 22 -11.06 -2.76 -12.05
CA ALA A 22 -10.73 -3.09 -10.66
C ALA A 22 -11.97 -2.98 -9.76
N GLU A 23 -12.05 -3.83 -8.73
CA GLU A 23 -13.11 -3.74 -7.74
C GLU A 23 -13.17 -2.35 -7.09
N SER A 24 -14.37 -1.95 -6.65
CA SER A 24 -14.70 -0.60 -6.16
C SER A 24 -13.73 -0.06 -5.10
N ARG A 25 -13.09 -0.94 -4.32
CA ARG A 25 -12.16 -0.58 -3.24
C ARG A 25 -10.72 -0.33 -3.70
N PHE A 26 -10.38 -0.75 -4.92
CA PHE A 26 -9.10 -0.56 -5.58
C PHE A 26 -9.19 0.49 -6.70
N TYR A 27 -10.38 1.06 -6.91
CA TYR A 27 -10.66 2.01 -7.96
C TYR A 27 -10.75 3.44 -7.40
N ARG A 28 -9.96 4.37 -7.96
CA ARG A 28 -10.09 5.80 -7.63
C ARG A 28 -11.43 6.31 -8.21
N PRO A 29 -12.19 7.15 -7.47
CA PRO A 29 -13.35 7.83 -8.03
C PRO A 29 -12.99 8.59 -9.31
N ARG A 30 -13.56 8.17 -10.44
CA ARG A 30 -13.40 8.87 -11.72
C ARG A 30 -14.60 9.77 -12.02
N ARG A 31 -14.35 10.85 -12.76
CA ARG A 31 -15.41 11.73 -13.27
C ARG A 31 -16.25 11.05 -14.36
N ARG A 32 -15.64 10.20 -15.21
CA ARG A 32 -16.35 9.42 -16.23
C ARG A 32 -15.76 8.02 -16.35
N TRP A 33 -16.63 7.03 -16.54
CA TRP A 33 -16.24 5.63 -16.72
C TRP A 33 -15.37 5.37 -17.98
N LYS A 34 -15.44 6.26 -18.98
CA LYS A 34 -14.67 6.18 -20.23
C LYS A 34 -13.28 6.80 -20.15
N ASP A 35 -12.94 7.45 -19.03
CA ASP A 35 -11.63 8.07 -18.88
C ASP A 35 -10.56 6.97 -18.87
N ALA A 36 -9.48 7.18 -19.62
CA ALA A 36 -8.38 6.24 -19.69
C ALA A 36 -7.78 5.99 -18.30
N MET A 37 -7.24 4.77 -18.09
CA MET A 37 -6.52 4.47 -16.86
C MET A 37 -5.25 5.32 -16.79
N THR A 38 -5.00 5.90 -15.63
CA THR A 38 -3.83 6.74 -15.39
C THR A 38 -2.88 6.06 -14.40
N VAL A 39 -1.61 6.46 -14.41
CA VAL A 39 -0.61 6.07 -13.38
C VAL A 39 -1.15 6.30 -11.97
N GLN A 40 -1.92 7.36 -11.79
CA GLN A 40 -2.54 7.64 -10.51
C GLN A 40 -3.45 6.49 -10.10
N ASP A 41 -4.24 5.90 -10.99
CA ASP A 41 -5.20 4.84 -10.65
C ASP A 41 -4.47 3.57 -10.21
N ASP A 42 -3.35 3.25 -10.86
CA ASP A 42 -2.48 2.15 -10.44
C ASP A 42 -1.88 2.41 -9.05
N LEU A 43 -1.47 3.66 -8.77
CA LEU A 43 -1.00 4.06 -7.43
C LEU A 43 -2.10 3.97 -6.37
N PHE A 44 -3.34 4.29 -6.72
CA PHE A 44 -4.47 4.14 -5.82
C PHE A 44 -4.72 2.66 -5.49
N ALA A 45 -4.76 1.82 -6.52
CA ALA A 45 -4.89 0.38 -6.38
C ALA A 45 -3.76 -0.20 -5.54
N LEU A 46 -2.51 0.22 -5.77
CA LEU A 46 -1.35 -0.15 -4.96
C LEU A 46 -1.53 0.23 -3.48
N GLY A 47 -2.05 1.43 -3.20
CA GLY A 47 -2.40 1.85 -1.83
C GLY A 47 -3.38 0.89 -1.16
N SER A 48 -4.45 0.51 -1.87
CA SER A 48 -5.44 -0.45 -1.39
C SER A 48 -4.88 -1.87 -1.21
N THR A 49 -4.02 -2.34 -2.10
CA THR A 49 -3.30 -3.61 -1.96
C THR A 49 -2.36 -3.60 -0.77
N LEU A 50 -1.62 -2.52 -0.55
CA LEU A 50 -0.75 -2.37 0.63
C LEU A 50 -1.57 -2.32 1.93
N TYR A 51 -2.73 -1.66 1.91
CA TYR A 51 -3.65 -1.70 3.05
C TYR A 51 -4.09 -3.13 3.36
N GLU A 52 -4.60 -3.84 2.37
CA GLU A 52 -5.06 -5.22 2.54
C GLU A 52 -3.94 -6.14 3.01
N LEU A 53 -2.75 -6.01 2.43
CA LEU A 53 -1.57 -6.79 2.79
C LEU A 53 -1.21 -6.60 4.28
N PHE A 54 -1.20 -5.36 4.78
CA PHE A 54 -0.80 -5.08 6.15
C PHE A 54 -1.92 -5.26 7.17
N LYS A 55 -3.18 -5.06 6.77
CA LYS A 55 -4.33 -5.16 7.67
C LYS A 55 -4.93 -6.56 7.68
N GLY A 56 -4.73 -7.33 6.62
CA GLY A 56 -5.34 -8.66 6.40
C GLY A 56 -6.78 -8.61 5.91
N GLU A 57 -7.29 -7.42 5.58
CA GLU A 57 -8.66 -7.20 5.10
C GLU A 57 -8.69 -6.02 4.12
N MET A 58 -9.59 -6.08 3.14
CA MET A 58 -9.76 -5.01 2.15
C MET A 58 -10.21 -3.67 2.81
N PRO A 59 -9.94 -2.52 2.19
CA PRO A 59 -10.45 -1.22 2.65
C PRO A 59 -11.98 -1.23 2.84
N TYR A 60 -12.48 -0.79 3.99
CA TYR A 60 -13.93 -0.69 4.32
C TYR A 60 -14.74 -2.00 4.24
N PRO A 61 -14.30 -3.13 4.82
CA PRO A 61 -14.86 -4.47 4.53
C PRO A 61 -16.38 -4.56 4.72
N ASN A 62 -16.91 -3.85 5.70
CA ASN A 62 -18.34 -3.87 6.08
C ASN A 62 -19.20 -2.79 5.39
N ARG A 63 -18.73 -2.16 4.31
CA ARG A 63 -19.47 -1.16 3.54
C ARG A 63 -19.84 -1.70 2.17
N THR A 64 -20.93 -1.18 1.62
CA THR A 64 -21.32 -1.43 0.24
C THR A 64 -20.41 -0.69 -0.73
N ASP A 65 -20.36 -1.15 -1.98
CA ASP A 65 -19.55 -0.53 -3.02
C ASP A 65 -19.93 0.95 -3.27
N ASP A 66 -21.22 1.27 -3.23
CA ASP A 66 -21.72 2.64 -3.39
C ASP A 66 -21.27 3.55 -2.24
N GLU A 67 -21.30 3.06 -0.99
CA GLU A 67 -20.80 3.81 0.16
C GLU A 67 -19.30 4.05 0.06
N VAL A 68 -18.52 3.04 -0.37
CA VAL A 68 -17.08 3.17 -0.58
C VAL A 68 -16.79 4.20 -1.67
N ALA A 69 -17.51 4.15 -2.79
CA ALA A 69 -17.35 5.12 -3.86
C ALA A 69 -17.63 6.56 -3.39
N GLN A 70 -18.67 6.76 -2.58
CA GLN A 70 -18.98 8.07 -1.98
C GLN A 70 -17.87 8.53 -1.03
N LEU A 71 -17.38 7.66 -0.15
CA LEU A 71 -16.30 7.96 0.79
C LEU A 71 -15.04 8.39 0.04
N TYR A 72 -14.62 7.62 -0.96
CA TYR A 72 -13.47 7.96 -1.77
C TYR A 72 -13.70 9.27 -2.55
N HIS A 73 -14.90 9.54 -3.05
CA HIS A 73 -15.22 10.76 -3.79
C HIS A 73 -15.01 12.03 -2.94
N VAL A 74 -15.30 11.96 -1.64
CA VAL A 74 -15.06 13.06 -0.69
C VAL A 74 -13.65 13.03 -0.08
N GLY A 75 -12.77 12.15 -0.55
CA GLY A 75 -11.41 11.99 -0.04
C GLY A 75 -11.34 11.40 1.37
N SER A 76 -12.38 10.68 1.80
CA SER A 76 -12.41 9.95 3.06
C SER A 76 -11.87 8.54 2.85
N PHE A 77 -10.82 8.20 3.60
CA PHE A 77 -10.14 6.91 3.52
C PHE A 77 -10.13 6.17 4.86
N PRO A 78 -9.92 4.84 4.87
CA PRO A 78 -9.77 4.09 6.12
C PRO A 78 -8.62 4.61 6.98
N ALA A 79 -8.74 4.41 8.29
CA ALA A 79 -7.68 4.80 9.21
C ALA A 79 -6.43 3.92 9.03
N VAL A 80 -5.28 4.56 8.86
CA VAL A 80 -3.99 3.89 8.63
C VAL A 80 -2.97 4.14 9.73
N HIS A 81 -3.34 4.83 10.81
CA HIS A 81 -2.42 5.25 11.88
C HIS A 81 -1.71 4.09 12.60
N GLN A 82 -2.29 2.88 12.56
CA GLN A 82 -1.76 1.67 13.20
C GLN A 82 -0.98 0.80 12.21
N ILE A 83 -0.94 1.18 10.94
CA ILE A 83 -0.23 0.45 9.91
C ILE A 83 1.18 1.05 9.81
N PRO A 84 2.25 0.23 9.92
CA PRO A 84 3.63 0.72 9.86
C PRO A 84 3.89 1.65 8.67
N ILE A 85 3.39 1.30 7.48
CA ILE A 85 3.53 2.11 6.26
C ILE A 85 2.30 2.99 5.96
N GLY A 86 1.49 3.31 6.98
CA GLY A 86 0.21 3.98 6.80
C GLY A 86 0.31 5.32 6.07
N ARG A 87 1.40 6.08 6.29
CA ARG A 87 1.67 7.33 5.56
C ARG A 87 1.80 7.10 4.05
N ILE A 88 2.45 6.02 3.64
CA ILE A 88 2.63 5.68 2.23
C ILE A 88 1.28 5.32 1.61
N ILE A 89 0.49 4.49 2.29
CA ILE A 89 -0.87 4.11 1.87
C ILE A 89 -1.75 5.36 1.69
N ALA A 90 -1.80 6.24 2.69
CA ALA A 90 -2.59 7.47 2.61
C ALA A 90 -2.16 8.36 1.45
N LYS A 91 -0.85 8.48 1.22
CA LYS A 91 -0.29 9.30 0.14
C LYS A 91 -0.57 8.71 -1.25
N CYS A 92 -0.64 7.39 -1.38
CA CYS A 92 -1.14 6.73 -2.59
C CYS A 92 -2.61 7.11 -2.88
N TRP A 93 -3.48 7.04 -1.87
CA TRP A 93 -4.89 7.38 -2.03
C TRP A 93 -5.15 8.85 -2.33
N SER A 94 -4.37 9.75 -1.70
CA SER A 94 -4.49 11.19 -1.92
C SER A 94 -3.84 11.68 -3.22
N GLY A 95 -3.21 10.80 -4.00
CA GLY A 95 -2.51 11.16 -5.25
C GLY A 95 -1.21 11.95 -5.03
N GLY A 96 -0.51 11.69 -3.93
CA GLY A 96 0.71 12.41 -3.54
C GLY A 96 2.01 11.88 -4.15
N TYR A 97 1.95 10.90 -5.06
CA TYR A 97 3.09 10.34 -5.78
C TYR A 97 2.89 10.51 -7.28
N GLY A 98 3.97 10.74 -8.03
CA GLY A 98 3.91 10.81 -9.49
C GLY A 98 3.97 9.44 -10.16
N ASN A 99 4.67 8.48 -9.55
CA ASN A 99 4.93 7.15 -10.10
C ASN A 99 5.29 6.15 -8.97
N ALA A 100 5.43 4.87 -9.31
CA ALA A 100 5.78 3.82 -8.34
C ALA A 100 7.23 3.90 -7.80
N THR A 101 8.14 4.57 -8.52
CA THR A 101 9.50 4.84 -8.05
C THR A 101 9.46 5.74 -6.82
N ASP A 102 8.63 6.79 -6.83
CA ASP A 102 8.46 7.69 -5.68
C ASP A 102 7.94 6.95 -4.44
N VAL A 103 7.02 5.98 -4.64
CA VAL A 103 6.51 5.11 -3.56
C VAL A 103 7.64 4.26 -2.99
N LEU A 104 8.47 3.65 -3.84
CA LEU A 104 9.58 2.82 -3.39
C LEU A 104 10.61 3.63 -2.61
N ASP A 105 10.88 4.85 -3.04
CA ASP A 105 11.86 5.71 -2.39
C ASP A 105 11.36 6.17 -1.01
N ASP A 106 10.08 6.54 -0.86
CA ASP A 106 9.48 6.84 0.45
C ASP A 106 9.49 5.59 1.36
N PHE A 107 9.21 4.41 0.79
CA PHE A 107 9.29 3.13 1.51
C PHE A 107 10.70 2.83 2.04
N ARG A 108 11.72 3.05 1.22
CA ARG A 108 13.14 2.87 1.61
C ARG A 108 13.59 3.89 2.65
N LEU A 109 13.12 5.13 2.55
CA LEU A 109 13.43 6.15 3.54
C LEU A 109 12.83 5.80 4.91
N GLN A 110 11.66 5.16 4.91
CA GLN A 110 11.04 4.68 6.14
C GLN A 110 11.74 3.43 6.72
N ASP A 111 12.26 2.55 5.88
CA ASP A 111 12.98 1.32 6.25
C ASP A 111 14.50 1.52 6.49
N GLY A 112 15.00 2.75 6.28
CA GLY A 112 16.41 3.10 6.50
C GLY A 112 16.83 2.92 7.97
N PRO A 113 18.13 2.69 8.24
CA PRO A 113 18.63 2.54 9.61
C PRO A 113 18.24 3.77 10.45
N GLN A 114 17.42 3.53 11.48
CA GLN A 114 17.14 4.53 12.50
C GLN A 114 18.48 4.98 13.11
N PRO A 115 18.76 6.28 13.28
CA PRO A 115 19.93 6.71 14.04
C PRO A 115 19.85 6.03 15.40
N VAL A 116 20.81 5.16 15.72
CA VAL A 116 20.92 4.57 17.04
C VAL A 116 21.09 5.71 18.03
N ALA A 117 20.01 6.04 18.74
CA ALA A 117 20.13 6.86 19.92
C ALA A 117 21.04 6.09 20.87
N LEU A 118 22.25 6.60 21.10
CA LEU A 118 23.16 6.15 22.15
C LEU A 118 22.52 6.50 23.50
N ALA A 119 21.52 5.71 23.90
CA ALA A 119 20.93 5.77 25.23
C ALA A 119 21.59 4.67 26.07
N GLY A 120 22.30 5.11 27.11
CA GLY A 120 23.06 4.28 28.02
C GLY A 120 22.22 3.20 28.71
N SER A 121 22.91 2.12 29.00
CA SER A 121 22.56 0.99 29.87
C SER A 121 21.88 1.40 31.19
N THR A 122 20.82 0.67 31.57
CA THR A 122 20.82 -0.22 32.75
C THR A 122 19.65 -1.24 32.67
N ASP A 123 19.86 -2.39 33.30
CA ASP A 123 19.23 -3.69 33.08
C ASP A 123 17.74 -3.87 33.49
N SER A 124 17.17 -4.98 32.98
CA SER A 124 16.06 -5.79 33.52
C SER A 124 14.63 -5.52 33.04
N VAL A 125 14.22 -6.14 31.92
CA VAL A 125 12.87 -6.78 31.77
C VAL A 125 12.97 -7.96 30.78
N PHE A 126 13.26 -9.17 31.28
CA PHE A 126 13.09 -10.42 30.52
C PHE A 126 11.62 -10.87 30.64
N GLY A 127 10.86 -10.69 29.57
CA GLY A 127 9.47 -11.13 29.45
C GLY A 127 8.75 -10.60 28.21
N GLY A 128 9.16 -9.43 27.69
CA GLY A 128 8.57 -8.81 26.49
C GLY A 128 9.33 -9.04 25.18
N LEU A 129 10.60 -9.46 25.24
CA LEU A 129 11.48 -9.51 24.06
C LEU A 129 11.02 -10.54 23.01
N GLY A 130 10.40 -11.65 23.40
CA GLY A 130 9.96 -12.69 22.45
C GLY A 130 8.84 -12.24 21.52
N LEU A 131 7.85 -11.51 22.04
CA LEU A 131 6.76 -10.93 21.23
C LEU A 131 7.27 -9.79 20.36
N VAL A 132 8.16 -8.96 20.91
CA VAL A 132 8.77 -7.84 20.17
C VAL A 132 9.62 -8.37 19.01
N VAL A 133 10.46 -9.38 19.24
CA VAL A 133 11.29 -10.00 18.19
C VAL A 133 10.44 -10.70 17.14
N SER A 134 9.38 -11.44 17.52
CA SER A 134 8.45 -12.05 16.55
C SER A 134 7.69 -11.00 15.74
N LEU A 135 7.28 -9.90 16.37
CA LEU A 135 6.66 -8.78 15.68
C LEU A 135 7.65 -8.11 14.72
N TYR A 136 8.91 -7.90 15.12
CA TYR A 136 9.96 -7.38 14.24
C TYR A 136 10.29 -8.32 13.08
N HIS A 137 10.32 -9.63 13.30
CA HIS A 137 10.56 -10.62 12.25
C HIS A 137 9.39 -10.71 11.27
N ALA A 138 8.16 -10.71 11.79
CA ALA A 138 6.96 -10.68 10.98
C ALA A 138 6.92 -9.39 10.17
N LEU A 139 7.05 -8.23 10.83
CA LEU A 139 7.13 -6.92 10.18
C LEU A 139 8.22 -6.91 9.11
N GLY A 140 9.44 -7.34 9.42
CA GLY A 140 10.56 -7.41 8.47
C GLY A 140 10.28 -8.32 7.26
N SER A 141 9.60 -9.45 7.47
CA SER A 141 9.15 -10.30 6.36
C SER A 141 8.10 -9.62 5.48
N TRP A 142 7.14 -8.91 6.09
CA TRP A 142 6.11 -8.15 5.38
C TRP A 142 6.68 -6.94 4.63
N PHE A 143 7.67 -6.26 5.21
CA PHE A 143 8.39 -5.16 4.55
C PHE A 143 9.09 -5.65 3.28
N ARG A 144 9.70 -6.84 3.31
CA ARG A 144 10.33 -7.45 2.12
C ARG A 144 9.32 -7.80 1.04
N VAL A 145 8.13 -8.26 1.42
CA VAL A 145 7.02 -8.55 0.48
C VAL A 145 6.54 -7.26 -0.19
N ALA A 146 6.22 -6.23 0.58
CA ALA A 146 5.78 -4.95 0.05
C ALA A 146 6.83 -4.30 -0.86
N ALA A 147 8.11 -4.32 -0.45
CA ALA A 147 9.22 -3.83 -1.28
C ALA A 147 9.37 -4.62 -2.59
N SER A 148 9.08 -5.92 -2.60
CA SER A 148 9.10 -6.76 -3.81
C SER A 148 7.97 -6.39 -4.78
N ILE A 149 6.76 -6.18 -4.26
CA ILE A 149 5.60 -5.74 -5.05
C ILE A 149 5.90 -4.41 -5.73
N ILE A 150 6.36 -3.42 -4.96
CA ILE A 150 6.66 -2.09 -5.49
C ILE A 150 7.82 -2.13 -6.50
N ARG A 151 8.85 -2.95 -6.27
CA ARG A 151 9.97 -3.09 -7.21
C ARG A 151 9.54 -3.65 -8.56
N ASN A 152 8.59 -4.59 -8.58
CA ASN A 152 8.05 -5.13 -9.84
C ASN A 152 7.16 -4.14 -10.61
N LEU A 153 6.71 -3.06 -9.98
CA LEU A 153 6.01 -1.97 -10.66
C LEU A 153 6.97 -0.98 -11.36
N ARG A 154 8.29 -1.04 -11.11
CA ARG A 154 9.28 -0.18 -11.78
C ARG A 154 9.57 -0.56 -13.24
N SER A 155 9.13 -1.73 -13.69
CA SER A 155 9.31 -2.19 -15.08
C SER A 155 8.16 -1.76 -16.02
N TRP A 156 7.28 -0.89 -15.55
CA TRP A 156 6.13 -0.33 -16.27
C TRP A 156 6.40 1.12 -16.67
#